data_AF-A0A142XMU2-F1
#
_entry.id   AF-A0A142XMU2-F1
#
_cell.length_a   1.000
_cell.length_b   1.000
_cell.length_c   1.000
_cell.angle_alpha   90.00
_cell.angle_beta   90.00
_cell.angle_gamma   90.00
#
_symmetry.space_group_name_H-M   'P 1'
#
loop_
_entity.id
_entity.type
_entity.pdbx_description
1 polymer ?
#
loop_
_entity_poly.entity_id
_entity_poly.type
_entity_poly.pdbx_seq_one_letter_code
_entity_poly.pdbx_strand_id
1 'polypeptide(L)'
;MPTIIAICPYCRAGGVRATSYAVGASATCPKCKSNFTLMPEDDPPDWAKGSAEASFSSAPSVEKPKLPTVAETLPTAAALSDVTEPSPVLPAELKPKPAPATAPSFDPPAPADMGLVFALLAFILVGPAVLASQLPYGRIIALVLAAGGLVGGLLCLGAEGKARFAGLGAAALHFLGIVVLLFLPSWLGHYPSSSDGKPEELKGPHAVDLNSGAPAPISPADWLNAGTVSWQSGNVRVTVRAAVGPLELSGPKGAKRTTKEPYLRLAVRVRNTGVENELPLSGWAAGQGADGVRVLDANDRPLKIAAFESAWAPERGKPTTGALPGHASEVVLVFAPPPAKSEFVRVQLSGAAVGAPDEIRFRAGLPARGSFP
;
A
#
# COMPACT_ATOMS: atom_id res chain seq x y z
N MET A 1 -5.39 24.14 4.56
CA MET A 1 -4.75 23.03 3.81
C MET A 1 -5.83 22.06 3.40
N PRO A 2 -5.84 21.51 2.16
CA PRO A 2 -6.88 20.57 1.76
C PRO A 2 -6.76 19.30 2.58
N THR A 3 -7.83 18.91 3.26
CA THR A 3 -7.96 17.66 4.02
C THR A 3 -8.79 16.67 3.24
N ILE A 4 -8.36 15.41 3.20
CA ILE A 4 -9.11 14.29 2.67
C ILE A 4 -9.72 13.49 3.82
N ILE A 5 -10.85 12.84 3.57
CA ILE A 5 -11.41 11.81 4.45
C ILE A 5 -11.23 10.49 3.72
N ALA A 6 -10.37 9.62 4.24
CA ALA A 6 -10.21 8.28 3.71
C ALA A 6 -11.09 7.32 4.51
N ILE A 7 -12.02 6.63 3.85
CA ILE A 7 -12.91 5.67 4.49
C ILE A 7 -12.20 4.33 4.58
N CYS A 8 -12.33 3.66 5.72
CA CYS A 8 -11.79 2.33 5.86
C CYS A 8 -12.54 1.35 4.93
N PRO A 9 -11.86 0.69 3.98
CA PRO A 9 -12.51 -0.20 3.02
C PRO A 9 -13.12 -1.44 3.69
N TYR A 10 -12.60 -1.84 4.86
CA TYR A 10 -13.05 -3.02 5.58
C TYR A 10 -14.42 -2.84 6.26
N CYS A 11 -14.59 -1.80 7.08
CA CYS A 11 -15.83 -1.62 7.83
C CYS A 11 -16.77 -0.56 7.27
N ARG A 12 -16.31 0.28 6.33
CA ARG A 12 -17.03 1.42 5.70
C ARG A 12 -17.68 2.43 6.66
N ALA A 13 -17.47 2.25 7.95
CA ALA A 13 -18.15 3.00 8.99
C ALA A 13 -17.18 3.73 9.92
N GLY A 14 -15.89 3.65 9.62
CA GLY A 14 -14.84 4.48 10.20
C GLY A 14 -13.99 5.09 9.10
N GLY A 15 -13.48 6.29 9.32
CA GLY A 15 -12.59 6.98 8.39
C GLY A 15 -11.50 7.73 9.14
N VAL A 16 -10.46 8.12 8.41
CA VAL A 16 -9.36 8.92 8.94
C VAL A 16 -9.32 10.22 8.15
N ARG A 17 -9.35 11.34 8.88
CA ARG A 17 -9.03 12.65 8.30
C ARG A 17 -7.54 12.76 8.16
N ALA A 18 -7.09 12.99 6.94
CA ALA A 18 -5.69 13.20 6.65
C ALA A 18 -5.55 14.43 5.77
N THR A 19 -4.33 14.94 5.66
CA THR A 19 -4.02 15.98 4.70
C THR A 19 -3.99 15.40 3.28
N SER A 20 -4.26 16.23 2.28
CA SER A 20 -4.23 15.82 0.85
C SER A 20 -2.88 15.26 0.39
N TYR A 21 -1.77 15.58 1.05
CA TYR A 21 -0.46 14.99 0.76
C TYR A 21 -0.27 13.59 1.36
N ALA A 22 -1.16 13.13 2.25
CA ALA A 22 -1.07 11.80 2.86
C ALA A 22 -1.70 10.70 1.99
N VAL A 23 -2.13 11.01 0.76
CA VAL A 23 -2.60 10.01 -0.20
C VAL A 23 -1.51 8.97 -0.44
N GLY A 24 -1.84 7.69 -0.29
CA GLY A 24 -0.89 6.59 -0.37
C GLY A 24 -0.22 6.21 0.96
N ALA A 25 -0.36 7.00 2.04
CA ALA A 25 0.12 6.62 3.37
C ALA A 25 -0.84 5.62 4.04
N SER A 26 -0.33 4.80 4.95
CA SER A 26 -1.14 3.85 5.72
C SER A 26 -1.72 4.50 6.98
N ALA A 27 -3.00 4.26 7.27
CA ALA A 27 -3.66 4.67 8.51
C ALA A 27 -4.43 3.50 9.15
N THR A 28 -4.58 3.54 10.47
CA THR A 28 -5.36 2.55 11.22
C THR A 28 -6.78 3.04 11.42
N CYS A 29 -7.78 2.27 10.99
CA CYS A 29 -9.18 2.61 11.21
C CYS A 29 -9.51 2.67 12.71
N PRO A 30 -10.07 3.77 13.23
CA PRO A 30 -10.39 3.86 14.66
C PRO A 30 -11.48 2.86 15.10
N LYS A 31 -12.36 2.47 14.16
CA LYS A 31 -13.53 1.61 14.41
C LYS A 31 -13.21 0.11 14.40
N CYS A 32 -12.54 -0.39 13.35
CA CYS A 32 -12.25 -1.82 13.21
C CYS A 32 -10.77 -2.18 13.42
N LYS A 33 -9.90 -1.20 13.69
CA LYS A 33 -8.45 -1.35 13.90
C LYS A 33 -7.66 -1.95 12.73
N SER A 34 -8.28 -2.07 11.55
CA SER A 34 -7.59 -2.50 10.32
C SER A 34 -6.72 -1.37 9.75
N ASN A 35 -5.54 -1.72 9.22
CA ASN A 35 -4.68 -0.77 8.51
C ASN A 35 -5.10 -0.67 7.04
N PHE A 36 -5.24 0.54 6.51
CA PHE A 36 -5.61 0.78 5.12
C PHE A 36 -4.85 1.98 4.54
N THR A 37 -4.74 2.02 3.21
CA THR A 37 -4.09 3.12 2.49
C THR A 37 -5.07 4.29 2.35
N LEU A 38 -4.62 5.49 2.68
CA LEU A 38 -5.39 6.72 2.52
C LEU A 38 -5.56 7.01 1.03
N MET A 39 -6.79 6.99 0.54
CA MET A 39 -7.17 7.48 -0.79
C MET A 39 -8.27 8.54 -0.65
N PRO A 40 -8.27 9.58 -1.51
CA PRO A 40 -9.40 10.49 -1.59
C PRO A 40 -10.63 9.72 -2.07
N GLU A 41 -11.78 10.04 -1.50
CA GLU A 41 -13.05 9.49 -1.94
C GLU A 41 -13.90 10.65 -2.45
N ASP A 42 -14.33 10.56 -3.72
CA ASP A 42 -15.01 11.66 -4.42
C ASP A 42 -16.43 11.88 -3.88
N ASP A 43 -17.05 10.85 -3.30
CA ASP A 43 -18.40 10.90 -2.72
C ASP A 43 -18.44 10.24 -1.32
N PRO A 44 -17.92 10.91 -0.29
CA PRO A 44 -17.93 10.35 1.06
C PRO A 44 -19.37 10.28 1.59
N PRO A 45 -19.77 9.27 2.40
CA PRO A 45 -21.11 9.14 2.94
C PRO A 45 -21.49 10.35 3.81
N ASP A 46 -22.79 10.60 3.98
CA ASP A 46 -23.31 11.83 4.62
C ASP A 46 -22.73 12.13 6.00
N TRP A 47 -22.41 11.10 6.79
CA TRP A 47 -21.76 11.27 8.09
C TRP A 47 -20.36 11.89 8.00
N ALA A 48 -19.68 11.74 6.86
CA ALA A 48 -18.37 12.32 6.58
C ALA A 48 -18.48 13.71 5.92
N LYS A 49 -19.57 14.03 5.21
CA LYS A 49 -19.80 15.35 4.59
C LYS A 49 -20.05 16.46 5.63
N GLY A 50 -20.68 16.13 6.76
CA GLY A 50 -21.25 17.12 7.70
C GLY A 50 -20.32 17.77 8.75
N SER A 51 -19.00 17.83 8.55
CA SER A 51 -18.10 18.33 9.63
C SER A 51 -16.95 19.21 9.14
N ALA A 52 -17.17 20.01 8.09
CA ALA A 52 -16.21 21.02 7.64
C ALA A 52 -16.45 22.41 8.28
N GLU A 53 -17.64 22.69 8.84
CA GLU A 53 -17.99 24.03 9.36
C GLU A 53 -18.30 24.08 10.87
N ALA A 54 -18.25 22.97 11.59
CA ALA A 54 -18.42 22.97 13.04
C ALA A 54 -17.13 23.46 13.73
N SER A 55 -17.05 24.79 13.90
CA SER A 55 -16.13 25.46 14.81
C SER A 55 -16.12 24.77 16.17
N PHE A 56 -14.92 24.64 16.74
CA PHE A 56 -14.66 24.13 18.08
C PHE A 56 -15.57 24.79 19.12
N SER A 57 -16.68 24.13 19.45
CA SER A 57 -17.48 24.42 20.64
C SER A 57 -17.25 23.29 21.64
N SER A 58 -16.90 23.71 22.85
CA SER A 58 -16.42 22.93 23.99
C SER A 58 -17.22 21.65 24.23
N ALA A 59 -16.51 20.55 24.47
CA ALA A 59 -17.08 19.25 24.79
C ALA A 59 -17.98 19.31 26.05
N PRO A 60 -19.24 18.84 25.99
CA PRO A 60 -19.95 18.48 27.19
C PRO A 60 -19.45 17.13 27.70
N SER A 61 -19.22 17.06 29.02
CA SER A 61 -18.92 15.83 29.75
C SER A 61 -20.13 14.88 29.64
N VAL A 62 -20.01 13.82 28.84
CA VAL A 62 -21.06 12.82 28.68
C VAL A 62 -20.79 11.62 29.58
N GLU A 63 -21.76 11.42 30.46
CA GLU A 63 -21.98 10.32 31.37
C GLU A 63 -21.95 8.95 30.66
N LYS A 64 -21.35 7.97 31.32
CA LYS A 64 -21.03 6.64 30.82
C LYS A 64 -22.31 5.83 30.55
N PRO A 65 -22.65 5.46 29.30
CA PRO A 65 -23.81 4.63 29.03
C PRO A 65 -23.58 3.19 29.51
N LYS A 66 -24.58 2.65 30.21
CA LYS A 66 -24.66 1.25 30.64
C LYS A 66 -24.82 0.36 29.40
N LEU A 67 -23.84 -0.49 29.15
CA LEU A 67 -23.82 -1.45 28.04
C LEU A 67 -24.98 -2.47 28.18
N PRO A 68 -25.74 -2.76 27.11
CA PRO A 68 -26.58 -3.95 27.07
C PRO A 68 -25.74 -5.20 26.82
N THR A 69 -26.07 -6.26 27.56
CA THR A 69 -25.56 -7.63 27.37
C THR A 69 -25.98 -8.13 25.99
N VAL A 70 -25.03 -8.27 25.07
CA VAL A 70 -25.26 -8.85 23.74
C VAL A 70 -25.12 -10.36 23.84
N ALA A 71 -26.21 -11.06 23.54
CA ALA A 71 -26.26 -12.51 23.44
C ALA A 71 -25.40 -13.00 22.26
N GLU A 72 -24.64 -14.05 22.58
CA GLU A 72 -23.79 -14.84 21.70
C GLU A 72 -24.62 -15.41 20.53
N THR A 73 -24.34 -14.96 19.31
CA THR A 73 -24.98 -15.47 18.10
C THR A 73 -24.04 -16.46 17.42
N LEU A 74 -24.37 -17.74 17.54
CA LEU A 74 -23.77 -18.85 16.81
C LEU A 74 -23.88 -18.64 15.29
N PRO A 75 -22.88 -19.04 14.50
CA PRO A 75 -23.00 -19.06 13.05
C PRO A 75 -23.91 -20.22 12.62
N THR A 76 -25.12 -19.88 12.20
CA THR A 76 -26.03 -20.79 11.50
C THR A 76 -25.44 -21.13 10.14
N ALA A 77 -25.08 -22.40 9.96
CA ALA A 77 -24.73 -22.98 8.67
C ALA A 77 -25.91 -22.79 7.69
N ALA A 78 -25.66 -22.07 6.60
CA ALA A 78 -26.60 -21.98 5.49
C ALA A 78 -26.60 -23.33 4.75
N ALA A 79 -27.60 -24.15 5.06
CA ALA A 79 -28.01 -25.28 4.25
C ALA A 79 -28.49 -24.76 2.89
N LEU A 80 -27.92 -25.32 1.82
CA LEU A 80 -28.40 -25.16 0.45
C LEU A 80 -29.79 -25.83 0.38
N SER A 81 -30.82 -25.01 0.16
CA SER A 81 -32.17 -25.48 -0.13
C SER A 81 -32.23 -25.96 -1.58
N ASP A 82 -32.20 -27.27 -1.70
CA ASP A 82 -32.71 -28.06 -2.82
C ASP A 82 -34.20 -27.71 -3.04
N VAL A 83 -34.50 -27.02 -4.14
CA VAL A 83 -35.87 -26.73 -4.59
C VAL A 83 -35.95 -27.00 -6.09
N THR A 84 -36.10 -28.26 -6.43
CA THR A 84 -36.73 -28.72 -7.67
C THR A 84 -38.23 -28.51 -7.55
N GLU A 85 -38.77 -27.50 -8.24
CA GLU A 85 -40.20 -27.46 -8.56
C GLU A 85 -40.48 -28.29 -9.83
N PRO A 86 -41.41 -29.27 -9.77
CA PRO A 86 -41.90 -29.95 -10.95
C PRO A 86 -42.85 -29.02 -11.73
N SER A 87 -42.49 -28.74 -12.98
CA SER A 87 -43.31 -27.95 -13.89
C SER A 87 -44.63 -28.67 -14.23
N PRO A 88 -45.76 -27.98 -14.39
CA PRO A 88 -47.08 -28.57 -14.59
C PRO A 88 -47.19 -29.27 -15.95
N VAL A 89 -47.62 -30.54 -15.93
CA VAL A 89 -47.99 -31.30 -17.13
C VAL A 89 -49.29 -30.72 -17.70
N LEU A 90 -49.17 -29.99 -18.81
CA LEU A 90 -50.32 -29.59 -19.63
C LEU A 90 -50.89 -30.79 -20.40
N PRO A 91 -52.22 -30.87 -20.58
CA PRO A 91 -52.89 -31.98 -21.25
C PRO A 91 -52.46 -32.09 -22.72
N ALA A 92 -52.27 -33.34 -23.15
CA ALA A 92 -51.85 -33.71 -24.50
C ALA A 92 -52.82 -33.16 -25.56
N GLU A 93 -52.38 -32.13 -26.26
CA GLU A 93 -53.00 -31.67 -27.49
C GLU A 93 -52.71 -32.71 -28.60
N LEU A 94 -53.79 -33.25 -29.17
CA LEU A 94 -53.77 -34.23 -30.25
C LEU A 94 -53.03 -33.66 -31.46
N LYS A 95 -51.76 -34.02 -31.58
CA LYS A 95 -50.89 -33.66 -32.70
C LYS A 95 -51.49 -34.23 -34.00
N PRO A 96 -51.71 -33.41 -35.05
CA PRO A 96 -52.17 -33.88 -36.34
C PRO A 96 -51.18 -34.89 -36.92
N LYS A 97 -51.72 -35.97 -37.50
CA LYS A 97 -51.00 -37.02 -38.23
C LYS A 97 -49.97 -36.38 -39.19
N PRO A 98 -48.66 -36.61 -39.00
CA PRO A 98 -47.64 -36.06 -39.88
C PRO A 98 -47.88 -36.55 -41.31
N ALA A 99 -47.99 -35.61 -42.24
CA ALA A 99 -47.77 -35.89 -43.65
C ALA A 99 -46.37 -36.52 -43.79
N PRO A 100 -46.16 -37.44 -44.76
CA PRO A 100 -44.89 -38.13 -44.94
C PRO A 100 -43.76 -37.09 -45.04
N ALA A 101 -42.91 -37.07 -44.03
CA ALA A 101 -41.76 -36.19 -43.97
C ALA A 101 -40.85 -36.53 -45.15
N THR A 102 -40.78 -35.60 -46.10
CA THR A 102 -39.73 -35.59 -47.12
C THR A 102 -38.41 -35.70 -46.38
N ALA A 103 -37.65 -36.76 -46.66
CA ALA A 103 -36.36 -36.99 -46.03
C ALA A 103 -35.52 -35.70 -46.15
N PRO A 104 -34.99 -35.15 -45.03
CA PRO A 104 -34.17 -33.96 -45.10
C PRO A 104 -33.01 -34.24 -46.04
N SER A 105 -32.91 -33.47 -47.12
CA SER A 105 -31.72 -33.48 -47.95
C SER A 105 -30.56 -33.06 -47.05
N PHE A 106 -29.63 -33.98 -46.81
CA PHE A 106 -28.36 -33.67 -46.17
C PHE A 106 -27.54 -32.88 -47.19
N ASP A 107 -27.79 -31.57 -47.26
CA ASP A 107 -26.90 -30.68 -48.00
C ASP A 107 -25.54 -30.71 -47.28
N PRO A 108 -24.44 -30.97 -48.02
CA PRO A 108 -23.12 -30.97 -47.42
C PRO A 108 -22.88 -29.61 -46.76
N PRO A 109 -22.26 -29.57 -45.56
CA PRO A 109 -22.00 -28.32 -44.86
C PRO A 109 -21.23 -27.39 -45.78
N ALA A 110 -21.71 -26.15 -45.90
CA ALA A 110 -21.02 -25.13 -46.68
C ALA A 110 -19.56 -25.03 -46.20
N PRO A 111 -18.58 -24.90 -47.11
CA PRO A 111 -17.18 -24.77 -46.73
C PRO A 111 -17.00 -23.58 -45.79
N ALA A 112 -16.20 -23.77 -44.74
CA ALA A 112 -15.97 -22.71 -43.77
C ALA A 112 -15.38 -21.47 -44.46
N ASP A 113 -15.99 -20.31 -44.22
CA ASP A 113 -15.46 -19.02 -44.65
C ASP A 113 -14.19 -18.71 -43.85
N MET A 114 -13.04 -19.08 -44.41
CA MET A 114 -11.74 -18.87 -43.77
C MET A 114 -11.48 -17.38 -43.50
N GLY A 115 -12.00 -16.47 -44.33
CA GLY A 115 -11.90 -15.03 -44.12
C GLY A 115 -12.62 -14.61 -42.84
N LEU A 116 -13.81 -15.15 -42.59
CA LEU A 116 -14.55 -14.91 -41.35
C LEU A 116 -13.82 -15.49 -40.14
N VAL A 117 -13.23 -16.68 -40.25
CA VAL A 117 -12.44 -17.29 -39.16
C VAL A 117 -11.25 -16.40 -38.78
N PHE A 118 -10.48 -15.92 -39.77
CA PHE A 118 -9.36 -15.01 -39.50
C PHE A 118 -9.81 -13.68 -38.89
N ALA A 119 -10.93 -13.12 -39.37
CA ALA A 119 -11.48 -11.88 -38.82
C ALA A 119 -11.90 -12.04 -37.35
N LEU A 120 -12.52 -13.17 -36.99
CA LEU A 120 -12.92 -13.46 -35.61
C LEU A 120 -11.71 -13.70 -34.70
N LEU A 121 -10.67 -14.40 -35.17
CA LEU A 121 -9.42 -14.56 -34.42
C LEU A 121 -8.75 -13.20 -34.15
N ALA A 122 -8.68 -12.33 -35.16
CA ALA A 122 -8.18 -10.97 -35.00
C ALA A 122 -9.00 -10.18 -33.98
N PHE A 123 -10.34 -10.32 -34.00
CA PHE A 123 -11.23 -9.66 -33.04
C PHE A 123 -11.02 -10.17 -31.60
N ILE A 124 -10.90 -11.49 -31.40
CA ILE A 124 -10.67 -12.11 -30.09
C ILE A 124 -9.37 -11.61 -29.45
N LEU A 125 -8.33 -11.35 -30.26
CA LEU A 125 -7.04 -10.85 -29.78
C LEU A 125 -7.12 -9.46 -29.10
N VAL A 126 -8.20 -8.70 -29.26
CA VAL A 126 -8.39 -7.42 -28.56
C VAL A 126 -8.39 -7.61 -27.04
N GLY A 127 -9.08 -8.63 -26.52
CA GLY A 127 -9.17 -8.90 -25.08
C GLY A 127 -7.80 -9.20 -24.45
N PRO A 128 -7.03 -10.18 -24.96
CA PRO A 128 -5.67 -10.45 -24.51
C PRO A 128 -4.72 -9.25 -24.62
N ALA A 129 -4.84 -8.41 -25.66
CA ALA A 129 -4.02 -7.20 -25.77
C ALA A 129 -4.33 -6.21 -24.63
N VAL A 130 -5.62 -5.99 -24.33
CA VAL A 130 -6.04 -5.13 -23.21
C VAL A 130 -5.61 -5.73 -21.87
N LEU A 131 -5.80 -7.02 -21.63
CA LEU A 131 -5.34 -7.68 -20.40
C LEU A 131 -3.82 -7.63 -20.24
N ALA A 132 -3.08 -7.88 -21.32
CA ALA A 132 -1.63 -7.84 -21.33
C ALA A 132 -1.12 -6.45 -20.95
N SER A 133 -1.82 -5.37 -21.32
CA SER A 133 -1.43 -4.01 -20.94
C SER A 133 -1.27 -3.84 -19.42
N GLN A 134 -2.04 -4.57 -18.62
CA GLN A 134 -2.07 -4.45 -17.16
C GLN A 134 -0.87 -5.12 -16.44
N LEU A 135 -0.01 -5.84 -17.16
CA LEU A 135 1.13 -6.55 -16.59
C LEU A 135 2.41 -5.68 -16.54
N PRO A 136 3.40 -6.03 -15.70
CA PRO A 136 4.75 -5.48 -15.81
C PRO A 136 5.30 -5.77 -17.22
N TYR A 137 5.84 -4.77 -17.91
CA TYR A 137 6.21 -4.83 -19.35
C TYR A 137 5.03 -5.10 -20.32
N GLY A 138 3.80 -5.08 -19.79
CA GLY A 138 2.56 -5.38 -20.48
C GLY A 138 2.31 -4.51 -21.70
N ARG A 139 2.77 -3.26 -21.68
CA ARG A 139 2.68 -2.32 -22.82
C ARG A 139 3.33 -2.86 -24.09
N ILE A 140 4.52 -3.47 -23.99
CA ILE A 140 5.24 -4.00 -25.15
C ILE A 140 4.50 -5.20 -25.70
N ILE A 141 4.07 -6.11 -24.83
CA ILE A 141 3.31 -7.32 -25.20
C ILE A 141 1.97 -6.92 -25.85
N ALA A 142 1.24 -6.00 -25.24
CA ALA A 142 -0.03 -5.49 -25.74
C ALA A 142 0.13 -4.82 -27.11
N LEU A 143 1.22 -4.06 -27.32
CA LEU A 143 1.49 -3.42 -28.60
C LEU A 143 1.80 -4.42 -29.71
N VAL A 144 2.53 -5.50 -29.42
CA VAL A 144 2.78 -6.59 -30.38
C VAL A 144 1.48 -7.32 -30.73
N LEU A 145 0.65 -7.65 -29.73
CA LEU A 145 -0.64 -8.30 -29.94
C LEU A 145 -1.60 -7.40 -30.76
N ALA A 146 -1.64 -6.11 -30.43
CA ALA A 146 -2.49 -5.15 -31.13
C ALA A 146 -2.01 -4.91 -32.56
N ALA A 147 -0.70 -4.84 -32.80
CA ALA A 147 -0.14 -4.73 -34.15
C ALA A 147 -0.46 -5.98 -34.99
N GLY A 148 -0.32 -7.18 -34.43
CA GLY A 148 -0.69 -8.42 -35.10
C GLY A 148 -2.18 -8.50 -35.43
N GLY A 149 -3.04 -8.14 -34.47
CA GLY A 149 -4.49 -8.08 -34.68
C GLY A 149 -4.93 -7.02 -35.69
N LEU A 150 -4.28 -5.86 -35.72
CA LEU A 150 -4.49 -4.81 -36.73
C LEU A 150 -4.17 -5.32 -38.13
N VAL A 151 -3.00 -5.93 -38.32
CA VAL A 151 -2.60 -6.52 -39.61
C VAL A 151 -3.58 -7.60 -40.04
N GLY A 152 -3.97 -8.51 -39.12
CA GLY A 152 -4.96 -9.55 -39.39
C GLY A 152 -6.32 -8.99 -39.82
N GLY A 153 -6.81 -7.95 -39.13
CA GLY A 153 -8.05 -7.26 -39.50
C GLY A 153 -7.98 -6.58 -40.87
N LEU A 154 -6.86 -5.92 -41.19
CA LEU A 154 -6.64 -5.27 -42.48
C LEU A 154 -6.59 -6.28 -43.64
N LEU A 155 -5.97 -7.45 -43.46
CA LEU A 155 -5.95 -8.51 -44.48
C LEU A 155 -7.36 -9.03 -44.79
N CYS A 156 -8.28 -9.00 -43.83
CA CYS A 156 -9.67 -9.43 -44.03
C CYS A 156 -10.53 -8.40 -44.80
N LEU A 157 -10.03 -7.19 -45.07
CA LEU A 157 -10.77 -6.18 -45.85
C LEU A 157 -10.95 -6.55 -47.32
N GLY A 158 -10.11 -7.46 -47.85
CA GLY A 158 -10.25 -8.01 -49.19
C GLY A 158 -11.30 -9.11 -49.31
N ALA A 159 -11.85 -9.61 -48.19
CA ALA A 159 -12.92 -10.60 -48.20
C ALA A 159 -14.28 -9.96 -48.52
N GLU A 160 -15.26 -10.78 -48.87
CA GLU A 160 -16.64 -10.35 -49.11
C GLU A 160 -17.54 -10.61 -47.89
N GLY A 161 -18.70 -9.95 -47.86
CA GLY A 161 -19.72 -10.22 -46.85
C GLY A 161 -19.30 -9.94 -45.41
N LYS A 162 -19.63 -10.86 -44.49
CA LYS A 162 -19.47 -10.69 -43.03
C LYS A 162 -18.00 -10.60 -42.61
N ALA A 163 -17.11 -11.32 -43.30
CA ALA A 163 -15.68 -11.32 -43.02
C ALA A 163 -15.07 -9.90 -43.12
N ARG A 164 -15.48 -9.13 -44.13
CA ARG A 164 -15.02 -7.74 -44.32
C ARG A 164 -15.38 -6.84 -43.16
N PHE A 165 -16.62 -6.90 -42.69
CA PHE A 165 -17.10 -6.06 -41.58
C PHE A 165 -16.47 -6.46 -40.25
N ALA A 166 -16.33 -7.77 -40.01
CA ALA A 166 -15.62 -8.27 -38.83
C ALA A 166 -14.14 -7.85 -38.85
N GLY A 167 -13.48 -7.93 -40.02
CA GLY A 167 -12.10 -7.49 -40.22
C GLY A 167 -11.93 -5.99 -39.98
N LEU A 168 -12.84 -5.17 -40.51
CA LEU A 168 -12.87 -3.72 -40.25
C LEU A 168 -13.03 -3.41 -38.76
N GLY A 169 -13.94 -4.11 -38.07
CA GLY A 169 -14.14 -3.95 -36.64
C GLY A 169 -12.90 -4.32 -35.81
N ALA A 170 -12.25 -5.45 -36.14
CA ALA A 170 -11.02 -5.88 -35.51
C ALA A 170 -9.89 -4.84 -35.73
N ALA A 171 -9.69 -4.39 -36.97
CA ALA A 171 -8.68 -3.39 -37.31
C ALA A 171 -8.92 -2.08 -36.55
N ALA A 172 -10.16 -1.59 -36.49
CA ALA A 172 -10.51 -0.37 -35.77
C ALA A 172 -10.23 -0.47 -34.26
N LEU A 173 -10.60 -1.58 -33.62
CA LEU A 173 -10.38 -1.79 -32.18
C LEU A 173 -8.88 -1.89 -31.85
N HIS A 174 -8.10 -2.61 -32.67
CA HIS A 174 -6.65 -2.71 -32.47
C HIS A 174 -5.94 -1.37 -32.72
N PHE A 175 -6.36 -0.63 -33.74
CA PHE A 175 -5.86 0.73 -33.99
C PHE A 175 -6.14 1.64 -32.80
N LEU A 176 -7.37 1.63 -32.27
CA LEU A 176 -7.72 2.40 -31.07
C LEU A 176 -6.89 1.96 -29.86
N GLY A 177 -6.69 0.65 -29.67
CA GLY A 177 -5.84 0.11 -28.62
C GLY A 177 -4.40 0.61 -28.71
N ILE A 178 -3.81 0.63 -29.92
CA ILE A 178 -2.47 1.18 -30.16
C ILE A 178 -2.42 2.67 -29.84
N VAL A 179 -3.43 3.44 -30.27
CA VAL A 179 -3.51 4.88 -29.97
C VAL A 179 -3.55 5.12 -28.46
N VAL A 180 -4.37 4.37 -27.72
CA VAL A 180 -4.44 4.49 -26.25
C VAL A 180 -3.09 4.10 -25.60
N LEU A 181 -2.48 2.98 -26.03
CA LEU A 181 -1.20 2.51 -25.50
C LEU A 181 -0.03 3.48 -25.78
N LEU A 182 -0.03 4.16 -26.91
CA LEU A 182 1.05 5.07 -27.31
C LEU A 182 0.86 6.49 -26.77
N PHE A 183 -0.36 7.03 -26.86
CA PHE A 183 -0.63 8.45 -26.63
C PHE A 183 -1.44 8.75 -25.37
N LEU A 184 -2.12 7.76 -24.79
CA LEU A 184 -2.95 7.92 -23.59
C LEU A 184 -2.62 6.89 -22.50
N PRO A 185 -1.32 6.69 -22.14
CA PRO A 185 -0.95 5.68 -21.15
C PRO A 185 -1.59 5.92 -19.77
N SER A 186 -1.88 7.18 -19.43
CA SER A 186 -2.56 7.56 -18.19
C SER A 186 -3.97 6.98 -18.06
N TRP A 187 -4.69 6.76 -19.16
CA TRP A 187 -6.01 6.12 -19.13
C TRP A 187 -5.96 4.65 -18.72
N LEU A 188 -4.83 4.00 -18.95
CA LEU A 188 -4.58 2.62 -18.55
C LEU A 188 -3.94 2.52 -17.15
N GLY A 189 -3.84 3.63 -16.42
CA GLY A 189 -3.11 3.68 -15.15
C GLY A 189 -1.59 3.55 -15.31
N HIS A 190 -1.09 3.53 -16.55
CA HIS A 190 0.34 3.67 -16.81
C HIS A 190 0.69 5.14 -16.68
N TYR A 191 1.05 5.54 -15.47
CA TYR A 191 1.82 6.76 -15.32
C TYR A 191 3.03 6.64 -16.24
N PRO A 192 3.38 7.68 -17.02
CA PRO A 192 4.62 7.69 -17.76
C PRO A 192 5.68 7.28 -16.74
N SER A 193 6.26 6.09 -16.92
CA SER A 193 7.42 5.69 -16.16
C SER A 193 8.36 6.86 -16.41
N SER A 194 8.56 7.68 -15.39
CA SER A 194 9.36 8.89 -15.41
C SER A 194 10.80 8.44 -15.62
N SER A 195 11.06 7.95 -16.82
CA SER A 195 12.23 7.18 -17.23
C SER A 195 13.19 8.08 -18.00
N ASP A 196 12.69 9.19 -18.54
CA ASP A 196 13.53 10.32 -18.96
C ASP A 196 13.97 11.21 -17.79
N GLY A 197 13.30 11.06 -16.65
CA GLY A 197 13.80 11.51 -15.37
C GLY A 197 14.06 10.31 -14.49
N LYS A 198 15.00 9.41 -14.87
CA LYS A 198 15.65 8.53 -13.88
C LYS A 198 15.86 9.45 -12.68
N PRO A 199 15.17 9.26 -11.54
CA PRO A 199 15.31 10.16 -10.41
C PRO A 199 16.79 10.23 -10.20
N GLU A 200 17.38 11.41 -10.47
CA GLU A 200 18.82 11.57 -10.51
C GLU A 200 19.28 10.95 -9.21
N GLU A 201 19.97 9.80 -9.30
CA GLU A 201 20.19 8.97 -8.14
C GLU A 201 21.05 9.84 -7.24
N LEU A 202 20.42 10.45 -6.25
CA LEU A 202 21.01 11.55 -5.50
C LEU A 202 22.25 10.97 -4.87
N LYS A 203 23.40 11.37 -5.41
CA LYS A 203 24.67 10.81 -5.01
C LYS A 203 24.92 11.26 -3.58
N GLY A 204 24.88 10.31 -2.66
CA GLY A 204 25.14 10.53 -1.25
C GLY A 204 23.91 10.77 -0.38
N PRO A 205 24.14 11.15 0.88
CA PRO A 205 23.09 11.31 1.87
C PRO A 205 22.20 12.52 1.58
N HIS A 206 20.89 12.32 1.63
CA HIS A 206 19.89 13.37 1.49
C HIS A 206 18.72 13.16 2.47
N ALA A 207 17.99 14.23 2.73
CA ALA A 207 16.83 14.21 3.60
C ALA A 207 15.63 13.85 2.73
N VAL A 208 14.69 13.09 3.26
CA VAL A 208 13.43 12.80 2.59
C VAL A 208 12.31 13.21 3.51
N ASP A 209 11.52 14.18 3.07
CA ASP A 209 10.36 14.67 3.80
C ASP A 209 9.35 13.53 4.03
N LEU A 210 8.92 13.34 5.27
CA LEU A 210 8.07 12.22 5.68
C LEU A 210 6.65 12.32 5.09
N ASN A 211 6.22 13.52 4.71
CA ASN A 211 4.86 13.79 4.25
C ASN A 211 4.75 13.69 2.72
N SER A 212 5.69 14.33 2.01
CA SER A 212 5.71 14.40 0.55
C SER A 212 6.57 13.32 -0.11
N GLY A 213 7.50 12.72 0.63
CA GLY A 213 8.53 11.84 0.06
C GLY A 213 9.54 12.56 -0.82
N ALA A 214 9.49 13.91 -0.89
CA ALA A 214 10.40 14.70 -1.69
C ALA A 214 11.80 14.71 -1.05
N PRO A 215 12.87 14.53 -1.85
CA PRO A 215 14.22 14.68 -1.37
C PRO A 215 14.56 16.16 -1.13
N ALA A 216 15.38 16.42 -0.13
CA ALA A 216 15.96 17.72 0.18
C ALA A 216 17.46 17.57 0.45
N PRO A 217 18.30 18.51 0.01
CA PRO A 217 19.73 18.47 0.28
C PRO A 217 20.00 18.56 1.79
N ILE A 218 21.04 17.87 2.25
CA ILE A 218 21.53 17.94 3.64
C ILE A 218 22.89 18.61 3.64
N SER A 219 23.12 19.57 4.56
CA SER A 219 24.48 19.98 4.90
C SER A 219 25.07 18.99 5.91
N PRO A 220 26.34 18.54 5.77
CA PRO A 220 26.96 17.57 6.68
C PRO A 220 26.96 17.96 8.16
N ALA A 221 26.84 19.25 8.47
CA ALA A 221 26.79 19.77 9.85
C ALA A 221 25.38 19.79 10.45
N ASP A 222 24.33 19.59 9.64
CA ASP A 222 22.95 19.80 10.06
C ASP A 222 22.38 18.63 10.84
N TRP A 223 21.53 18.96 11.81
CA TRP A 223 20.74 17.99 12.55
C TRP A 223 19.35 17.88 11.93
N LEU A 224 19.03 16.69 11.40
CA LEU A 224 17.75 16.45 10.74
C LEU A 224 16.60 16.41 11.74
N ASN A 225 15.51 17.12 11.48
CA ASN A 225 14.33 17.01 12.34
C ASN A 225 13.61 15.67 12.11
N ALA A 226 13.72 14.76 13.07
CA ALA A 226 13.21 13.39 12.95
C ALA A 226 11.68 13.31 12.82
N GLY A 227 10.96 14.36 13.21
CA GLY A 227 9.50 14.45 13.08
C GLY A 227 9.03 14.87 11.69
N THR A 228 9.91 15.43 10.86
CA THR A 228 9.54 15.96 9.53
C THR A 228 10.30 15.28 8.40
N VAL A 229 11.53 14.82 8.65
CA VAL A 229 12.39 14.22 7.62
C VAL A 229 12.96 12.88 8.07
N SER A 230 13.25 12.04 7.09
CA SER A 230 14.09 10.85 7.21
C SER A 230 15.43 11.09 6.53
N TRP A 231 16.45 10.32 6.89
CA TRP A 231 17.73 10.31 6.20
C TRP A 231 17.73 9.17 5.17
N GLN A 232 18.25 9.40 3.98
CA GLN A 232 18.40 8.37 2.96
C GLN A 232 19.75 8.48 2.25
N SER A 233 20.39 7.33 2.00
CA SER A 233 21.58 7.23 1.15
C SER A 233 21.51 5.93 0.36
N GLY A 234 21.51 6.03 -0.97
CA GLY A 234 21.28 4.87 -1.85
C GLY A 234 20.01 4.10 -1.51
N ASN A 235 20.15 2.82 -1.20
CA ASN A 235 19.05 1.89 -0.92
C ASN A 235 18.62 1.84 0.56
N VAL A 236 19.15 2.69 1.43
CA VAL A 236 18.76 2.72 2.85
C VAL A 236 18.08 4.02 3.23
N ARG A 237 16.93 3.90 3.91
CA ARG A 237 16.24 5.02 4.56
C ARG A 237 16.14 4.78 6.06
N VAL A 238 16.58 5.74 6.85
CA VAL A 238 16.57 5.71 8.32
C VAL A 238 15.59 6.76 8.84
N THR A 239 14.69 6.34 9.71
CA THR A 239 13.74 7.21 10.42
C THR A 239 13.88 7.01 11.91
N VAL A 240 13.82 8.09 12.69
CA VAL A 240 13.97 8.06 14.15
C VAL A 240 12.71 8.62 14.79
N ARG A 241 12.23 7.98 15.85
CA ARG A 241 11.15 8.48 16.71
C ARG A 241 11.57 8.39 18.16
N ALA A 242 11.26 9.42 18.94
CA ALA A 242 11.59 9.50 20.36
C ALA A 242 10.32 9.65 21.19
N ALA A 243 10.27 8.98 22.32
CA ALA A 243 9.20 9.14 23.31
C ALA A 243 9.75 8.94 24.73
N VAL A 244 9.20 9.68 25.70
CA VAL A 244 9.59 9.55 27.11
C VAL A 244 8.39 9.07 27.91
N GLY A 245 8.55 7.98 28.66
CA GLY A 245 7.48 7.45 29.50
C GLY A 245 7.87 6.17 30.24
N PRO A 246 6.96 5.64 31.07
CA PRO A 246 7.10 4.30 31.66
C PRO A 246 7.33 3.25 30.58
N LEU A 247 8.10 2.22 30.93
CA LEU A 247 8.49 1.16 30.01
C LEU A 247 7.92 -0.17 30.46
N GLU A 248 7.34 -0.93 29.53
CA GLU A 248 7.00 -2.32 29.78
C GLU A 248 8.24 -3.19 29.61
N LEU A 249 8.52 -3.99 30.63
CA LEU A 249 9.58 -4.98 30.66
C LEU A 249 8.93 -6.37 30.63
N SER A 250 9.50 -7.26 29.81
CA SER A 250 9.19 -8.68 29.82
C SER A 250 10.27 -9.46 30.56
N GLY A 251 9.81 -10.32 31.46
CA GLY A 251 10.64 -11.10 32.38
C GLY A 251 10.55 -12.60 32.14
N PRO A 252 11.05 -13.43 33.08
CA PRO A 252 10.97 -14.88 33.01
C PRO A 252 9.52 -15.35 32.92
N LYS A 253 9.28 -16.43 32.16
CA LYS A 253 7.94 -17.02 31.95
C LYS A 253 6.92 -16.03 31.35
N GLY A 254 7.38 -15.00 30.64
CA GLY A 254 6.50 -14.01 29.99
C GLY A 254 5.85 -13.02 30.96
N ALA A 255 6.33 -12.93 32.20
CA ALA A 255 5.85 -11.94 33.15
C ALA A 255 6.06 -10.52 32.60
N LYS A 256 5.08 -9.63 32.75
CA LYS A 256 5.19 -8.22 32.34
C LYS A 256 5.20 -7.32 33.56
N ARG A 257 6.05 -6.29 33.57
CA ARG A 257 6.01 -5.22 34.57
C ARG A 257 6.24 -3.86 33.91
N THR A 258 5.57 -2.84 34.41
CA THR A 258 5.78 -1.46 33.97
C THR A 258 6.74 -0.77 34.94
N THR A 259 7.74 -0.06 34.42
CA THR A 259 8.65 0.73 35.25
C THR A 259 7.93 1.91 35.90
N LYS A 260 8.29 2.27 37.13
CA LYS A 260 7.78 3.49 37.78
C LYS A 260 8.45 4.75 37.22
N GLU A 261 9.74 4.64 36.91
CA GLU A 261 10.53 5.72 36.36
C GLU A 261 10.32 5.81 34.84
N PRO A 262 10.31 7.03 34.27
CA PRO A 262 10.26 7.22 32.84
C PRO A 262 11.62 6.91 32.21
N TYR A 263 11.59 6.38 31.00
CA TYR A 263 12.76 6.14 30.15
C TYR A 263 12.57 6.82 28.80
N LEU A 264 13.69 7.13 28.14
CA LEU A 264 13.67 7.54 26.74
C LEU A 264 13.66 6.29 25.85
N ARG A 265 12.59 6.13 25.08
CA ARG A 265 12.47 5.12 24.02
C ARG A 265 12.81 5.77 22.69
N LEU A 266 13.79 5.20 22.00
CA LEU A 266 14.22 5.62 20.68
C LEU A 266 13.92 4.49 19.68
N ALA A 267 12.85 4.65 18.91
CA ALA A 267 12.51 3.72 17.83
C ALA A 267 13.21 4.16 16.55
N VAL A 268 14.12 3.32 16.07
CA VAL A 268 14.88 3.54 14.83
C VAL A 268 14.39 2.53 13.80
N ARG A 269 13.87 3.03 12.69
CA ARG A 269 13.38 2.23 11.58
C ARG A 269 14.33 2.35 10.39
N VAL A 270 14.88 1.22 9.97
CA VAL A 270 15.75 1.10 8.79
C VAL A 270 14.97 0.40 7.69
N ARG A 271 14.71 1.08 6.58
CA ARG A 271 13.99 0.55 5.43
C ARG A 271 14.93 0.37 4.25
N ASN A 272 14.84 -0.78 3.58
CA ASN A 272 15.46 -0.97 2.28
C ASN A 272 14.57 -0.36 1.19
N THR A 273 15.03 0.72 0.58
CA THR A 273 14.36 1.41 -0.53
C THR A 273 14.82 0.93 -1.90
N GLY A 274 15.79 0.02 -1.95
CA GLY A 274 16.22 -0.64 -3.19
C GLY A 274 15.21 -1.68 -3.68
N VAL A 275 15.44 -2.17 -4.89
CA VAL A 275 14.56 -3.12 -5.59
C VAL A 275 15.15 -4.51 -5.77
N GLU A 276 16.48 -4.66 -5.70
CA GLU A 276 17.16 -5.91 -6.08
C GLU A 276 17.80 -6.63 -4.89
N ASN A 277 18.58 -5.92 -4.08
CA ASN A 277 19.46 -6.54 -3.10
C ASN A 277 18.91 -6.42 -1.68
N GLU A 278 19.13 -7.46 -0.88
CA GLU A 278 18.97 -7.38 0.57
C GLU A 278 19.96 -6.36 1.15
N LEU A 279 19.50 -5.54 2.09
CA LEU A 279 20.32 -4.60 2.83
C LEU A 279 20.85 -5.29 4.09
N PRO A 280 22.14 -5.64 4.19
CA PRO A 280 22.71 -6.21 5.41
C PRO A 280 22.70 -5.17 6.53
N LEU A 281 22.28 -5.59 7.73
CA LEU A 281 22.23 -4.75 8.93
C LEU A 281 23.18 -5.31 9.99
N SER A 282 23.81 -4.43 10.76
CA SER A 282 24.72 -4.83 11.84
C SER A 282 24.62 -3.90 13.06
N GLY A 283 25.23 -4.29 14.18
CA GLY A 283 25.32 -3.45 15.37
C GLY A 283 23.95 -2.98 15.87
N TRP A 284 23.78 -1.67 16.03
CA TRP A 284 22.50 -1.10 16.47
C TRP A 284 21.35 -1.38 15.49
N ALA A 285 21.59 -1.44 14.18
CA ALA A 285 20.54 -1.65 13.17
C ALA A 285 20.00 -3.10 13.15
N ALA A 286 20.81 -4.05 13.63
CA ALA A 286 20.43 -5.46 13.81
C ALA A 286 19.98 -5.78 15.26
N GLY A 287 19.86 -4.77 16.13
CA GLY A 287 19.48 -4.97 17.54
C GLY A 287 20.55 -5.66 18.40
N GLN A 288 21.82 -5.69 17.95
CA GLN A 288 22.94 -6.35 18.62
C GLN A 288 23.58 -5.50 19.73
N GLY A 289 23.01 -4.34 20.05
CA GLY A 289 23.52 -3.43 21.06
C GLY A 289 23.20 -1.98 20.73
N ALA A 290 23.85 -1.06 21.44
CA ALA A 290 23.77 0.38 21.19
C ALA A 290 25.13 0.96 20.77
N ASP A 291 26.08 0.11 20.39
CA ASP A 291 27.38 0.53 19.88
C ASP A 291 27.19 1.38 18.61
N GLY A 292 27.88 2.52 18.56
CA GLY A 292 27.70 3.51 17.50
C GLY A 292 26.45 4.37 17.64
N VAL A 293 25.72 4.31 18.76
CA VAL A 293 24.60 5.22 19.05
C VAL A 293 24.97 6.16 20.20
N ARG A 294 24.89 7.46 19.96
CA ARG A 294 25.06 8.49 20.98
C ARG A 294 23.81 9.37 21.03
N VAL A 295 23.22 9.47 22.21
CA VAL A 295 22.07 10.35 22.46
C VAL A 295 22.51 11.45 23.41
N LEU A 296 22.32 12.70 23.01
CA LEU A 296 22.60 13.89 23.79
C LEU A 296 21.28 14.57 24.18
N ASP A 297 21.23 15.13 25.39
CA ASP A 297 20.12 15.98 25.80
C ASP A 297 20.17 17.37 25.14
N ALA A 298 19.25 18.26 25.51
CA ALA A 298 19.20 19.63 24.97
C ALA A 298 20.42 20.49 25.35
N ASN A 299 21.24 20.06 26.32
CA ASN A 299 22.46 20.72 26.77
C ASN A 299 23.73 19.97 26.33
N ASP A 300 23.62 19.13 25.29
CA ASP A 300 24.71 18.32 24.74
C ASP A 300 25.36 17.33 25.73
N ARG A 301 24.64 16.96 26.81
CA ARG A 301 25.11 15.94 27.75
C ARG A 301 24.70 14.55 27.28
N PRO A 302 25.62 13.58 27.25
CA PRO A 302 25.29 12.23 26.83
C PRO A 302 24.34 11.56 27.82
N LEU A 303 23.25 10.98 27.29
CA LEU A 303 22.34 10.13 28.03
C LEU A 303 22.90 8.71 28.09
N LYS A 304 22.84 8.09 29.28
CA LYS A 304 23.30 6.73 29.50
C LYS A 304 22.27 5.74 28.93
N ILE A 305 22.76 4.65 28.32
CA ILE A 305 21.92 3.50 27.96
C ILE A 305 21.31 2.93 29.23
N ALA A 306 20.02 2.57 29.19
CA ALA A 306 19.33 2.00 30.32
C ALA A 306 19.80 0.56 30.56
N ALA A 307 20.21 0.26 31.78
CA ALA A 307 20.51 -1.10 32.23
C ALA A 307 19.34 -1.65 33.03
N PHE A 308 18.94 -2.88 32.73
CA PHE A 308 17.88 -3.59 33.44
C PHE A 308 18.46 -4.84 34.12
N GLU A 309 17.75 -5.38 35.10
CA GLU A 309 18.07 -6.68 35.70
C GLU A 309 18.17 -7.75 34.60
N SER A 310 19.10 -8.71 34.71
CA SER A 310 19.42 -9.69 33.65
C SER A 310 18.22 -10.52 33.16
N ALA A 311 17.21 -10.69 34.01
CA ALA A 311 15.99 -11.42 33.72
C ALA A 311 14.90 -10.57 33.03
N TRP A 312 15.05 -9.25 32.97
CA TRP A 312 14.04 -8.31 32.48
C TRP A 312 14.57 -7.50 31.29
N ALA A 313 13.86 -7.55 30.18
CA ALA A 313 14.22 -6.82 28.98
C ALA A 313 13.04 -5.98 28.48
N PRO A 314 13.30 -4.77 27.94
CA PRO A 314 12.27 -4.03 27.22
C PRO A 314 11.97 -4.68 25.87
N GLU A 315 10.80 -4.39 25.33
CA GLU A 315 10.50 -4.73 23.94
C GLU A 315 11.45 -3.97 23.00
N ARG A 316 12.31 -4.71 22.28
CA ARG A 316 13.35 -4.14 21.39
C ARG A 316 12.86 -3.92 19.95
N GLY A 317 11.56 -4.05 19.69
CA GLY A 317 11.00 -4.11 18.35
C GLY A 317 11.20 -5.48 17.70
N LYS A 318 11.26 -5.50 16.37
CA LYS A 318 11.49 -6.72 15.57
C LYS A 318 12.74 -6.53 14.72
N PRO A 319 13.92 -6.46 15.36
CA PRO A 319 15.17 -6.29 14.62
C PRO A 319 15.44 -7.51 13.73
N THR A 320 15.95 -7.27 12.54
CA THR A 320 16.44 -8.30 11.61
C THR A 320 17.90 -8.04 11.28
N THR A 321 18.65 -9.08 10.89
CA THR A 321 20.06 -8.96 10.44
C THR A 321 20.18 -8.43 9.00
N GLY A 322 19.05 -8.29 8.30
CA GLY A 322 18.97 -7.73 6.96
C GLY A 322 17.55 -7.27 6.64
N ALA A 323 17.42 -6.39 5.65
CA ALA A 323 16.12 -5.90 5.18
C ALA A 323 15.97 -6.18 3.69
N LEU A 324 14.97 -6.98 3.32
CA LEU A 324 14.59 -7.23 1.91
C LEU A 324 14.05 -5.95 1.25
N PRO A 325 14.11 -5.82 -0.08
CA PRO A 325 13.51 -4.72 -0.83
C PRO A 325 12.09 -4.37 -0.37
N GLY A 326 11.87 -3.10 -0.02
CA GLY A 326 10.57 -2.61 0.47
C GLY A 326 10.26 -2.88 1.95
N HIS A 327 10.96 -3.80 2.60
CA HIS A 327 10.81 -4.13 4.03
C HIS A 327 11.62 -3.22 4.94
N ALA A 328 11.26 -3.22 6.23
CA ALA A 328 11.95 -2.44 7.25
C ALA A 328 12.27 -3.28 8.49
N SER A 329 13.42 -3.01 9.09
CA SER A 329 13.81 -3.44 10.44
C SER A 329 13.51 -2.30 11.41
N GLU A 330 12.91 -2.62 12.56
CA GLU A 330 12.65 -1.64 13.62
C GLU A 330 13.33 -2.07 14.91
N VAL A 331 14.17 -1.17 15.43
CA VAL A 331 14.95 -1.36 16.65
C VAL A 331 14.52 -0.32 17.67
N VAL A 332 14.23 -0.77 18.89
CA VAL A 332 13.96 0.14 20.02
C VAL A 332 15.16 0.13 20.96
N LEU A 333 15.79 1.29 21.08
CA LEU A 333 16.87 1.56 22.03
C LEU A 333 16.32 2.33 23.23
N VAL A 334 16.85 2.06 24.42
CA VAL A 334 16.34 2.63 25.66
C VAL A 334 17.46 3.31 26.44
N PHE A 335 17.21 4.56 26.84
CA PHE A 335 18.15 5.41 27.56
C PHE A 335 17.52 5.94 28.85
N ALA A 336 18.37 6.42 29.75
CA ALA A 336 17.96 7.21 30.90
C ALA A 336 17.10 8.41 30.45
N PRO A 337 16.11 8.83 31.28
CA PRO A 337 15.24 9.94 30.91
C PRO A 337 16.04 11.24 30.75
N PRO A 338 15.73 12.07 29.73
CA PRO A 338 16.30 13.40 29.62
C PRO A 338 15.78 14.31 30.76
N PRO A 339 16.46 15.45 31.03
CA PRO A 339 15.95 16.45 31.96
C PRO A 339 14.49 16.82 31.66
N ALA A 340 13.67 17.03 32.68
CA ALA A 340 12.22 17.16 32.54
C ALA A 340 11.75 18.31 31.63
N LYS A 341 12.58 19.35 31.45
CA LYS A 341 12.33 20.51 30.61
C LYS A 341 12.90 20.37 29.18
N SER A 342 13.42 19.20 28.82
CA SER A 342 13.98 18.99 27.48
C SER A 342 12.85 18.80 26.48
N GLU A 343 12.85 19.61 25.42
CA GLU A 343 11.88 19.51 24.33
C GLU A 343 12.34 18.59 23.20
N PHE A 344 13.63 18.26 23.15
CA PHE A 344 14.22 17.41 22.13
C PHE A 344 15.43 16.67 22.68
N VAL A 345 15.86 15.65 21.94
CA VAL A 345 17.16 15.01 22.08
C VAL A 345 17.89 15.03 20.74
N ARG A 346 19.22 15.00 20.79
CA ARG A 346 20.10 14.89 19.63
C ARG A 346 20.59 13.45 19.54
N VAL A 347 20.35 12.80 18.41
CA VAL A 347 20.62 11.39 18.17
C VAL A 347 21.67 11.28 17.07
N GLN A 348 22.80 10.67 17.38
CA GLN A 348 23.86 10.34 16.43
C GLN A 348 23.91 8.83 16.27
N LEU A 349 23.84 8.36 15.03
CA LEU A 349 23.91 6.96 14.66
C LEU A 349 25.11 6.77 13.74
N SER A 350 25.94 5.77 14.01
CA SER A 350 26.98 5.36 13.07
C SER A 350 26.35 4.78 11.81
N GLY A 351 26.70 5.33 10.64
CA GLY A 351 26.26 4.81 9.34
C GLY A 351 26.77 3.41 9.03
N ALA A 352 27.87 2.97 9.68
CA ALA A 352 28.47 1.65 9.43
C ALA A 352 27.49 0.50 9.67
N ALA A 353 26.54 0.66 10.60
CA ALA A 353 25.49 -0.32 10.90
C ALA A 353 24.55 -0.61 9.71
N VAL A 354 24.49 0.32 8.74
CA VAL A 354 23.66 0.24 7.53
C VAL A 354 24.49 0.35 6.24
N GLY A 355 25.81 0.14 6.31
CA GLY A 355 26.70 0.22 5.16
C GLY A 355 26.96 1.64 4.63
N ALA A 356 26.70 2.67 5.43
CA ALA A 356 26.97 4.07 5.07
C ALA A 356 28.28 4.55 5.73
N PRO A 357 29.08 5.40 5.05
CA PRO A 357 30.35 5.89 5.59
C PRO A 357 30.17 6.97 6.67
N ASP A 358 29.10 7.77 6.57
CA ASP A 358 28.92 8.96 7.39
C ASP A 358 28.04 8.71 8.63
N GLU A 359 28.19 9.57 9.65
CA GLU A 359 27.27 9.60 10.77
C GLU A 359 25.91 10.17 10.37
N ILE A 360 24.85 9.59 10.93
CA ILE A 360 23.47 10.05 10.73
C ILE A 360 23.05 10.83 11.97
N ARG A 361 22.66 12.10 11.78
CA ARG A 361 22.35 13.03 12.88
C ARG A 361 20.91 13.50 12.84
N PHE A 362 20.17 13.26 13.92
CA PHE A 362 18.78 13.66 14.09
C PHE A 362 18.57 14.51 15.33
N ARG A 363 17.74 15.55 15.22
CA ARG A 363 17.07 16.21 16.34
C ARG A 363 15.66 15.62 16.44
N ALA A 364 15.39 14.86 17.50
CA ALA A 364 14.08 14.25 17.73
C ALA A 364 13.32 15.03 18.79
N GLY A 365 12.17 15.59 18.42
CA GLY A 365 11.26 16.24 19.37
C GLY A 365 10.70 15.24 20.37
N LEU A 366 10.55 15.66 21.62
CA LEU A 366 9.91 14.90 22.68
C LEU A 366 8.47 15.40 22.84
N PRO A 367 7.46 14.52 22.79
CA PRO A 367 6.10 14.94 23.09
C PRO A 367 6.02 15.45 24.53
N ALA A 368 5.14 16.43 24.77
CA ALA A 368 4.85 16.90 26.12
C ALA A 368 4.47 15.70 27.00
N ARG A 369 5.07 15.62 28.20
CA ARG A 369 4.80 14.51 29.13
C ARG A 369 3.30 14.41 29.39
N GLY A 370 2.70 13.27 29.03
CA GLY A 370 1.27 13.00 29.24
C GLY A 370 0.45 12.80 27.96
N SER A 371 0.99 13.13 26.78
CA SER A 371 0.34 12.83 25.50
C SER A 371 0.99 11.62 24.82
N PHE A 372 0.56 10.41 25.20
CA PHE A 372 0.78 9.22 24.37
C PHE A 372 -0.53 8.95 23.62
N PRO A 373 -0.53 8.82 22.28
CA PRO A 373 -1.70 8.36 21.54
C PRO A 373 -2.03 6.89 21.81
#